data_AF-A0A0A0HY71-F1
#
_entry.id   AF-A0A0A0HY71-F1
#
_cell.length_a   1.000
_cell.length_b   1.000
_cell.length_c   1.000
_cell.angle_alpha   90.00
_cell.angle_beta   90.00
_cell.angle_gamma   90.00
#
_symmetry.space_group_name_H-M   'P 1'
#
loop_
_entity.id
_entity.type
_entity.pdbx_description
1 polymer ?
#
loop_
_entity_poly.entity_id
_entity_poly.type
_entity_poly.pdbx_seq_one_letter_code
_entity_poly.pdbx_strand_id
1 'polypeptide(L)'
;MCYEVIPTDKFISDLKFYINKRKYKHIDDDVDIVVEQLEKGVLVGDTINDIKLPNGEDAFKARAKNTDTRVGQSNGYRIIYYVIQNEKTIFLLTVYYKKDDNRIPSKNEIIEIINEFYS
;
A
#
# COMPACT_ATOMS: atom_id res chain seq x y z
N MET A 1 -16.36 -6.17 -10.98
CA MET A 1 -16.88 -5.29 -9.91
C MET A 1 -15.81 -4.27 -9.65
N CYS A 2 -16.15 -2.99 -9.50
CA CYS A 2 -15.14 -1.95 -9.29
C CYS A 2 -15.04 -1.63 -7.80
N TYR A 3 -13.83 -1.60 -7.24
CA TYR A 3 -13.53 -1.02 -5.93
C TYR A 3 -13.13 0.45 -6.13
N GLU A 4 -13.51 1.31 -5.18
CA GLU A 4 -12.96 2.64 -5.07
C GLU A 4 -11.62 2.57 -4.32
N VAL A 5 -10.54 3.07 -4.93
CA VAL A 5 -9.19 3.05 -4.34
C VAL A 5 -8.80 4.46 -3.92
N ILE A 6 -8.60 4.68 -2.63
CA ILE A 6 -8.37 6.00 -2.03
C ILE A 6 -6.98 6.01 -1.35
N PRO A 7 -6.05 6.88 -1.77
CA PRO A 7 -4.77 7.02 -1.08
C PRO A 7 -4.93 7.85 0.20
N THR A 8 -4.28 7.43 1.29
CA THR A 8 -4.18 8.24 2.51
C THR A 8 -3.15 9.37 2.35
N ASP A 9 -3.21 10.37 3.23
CA ASP A 9 -2.19 11.42 3.30
C ASP A 9 -0.79 10.86 3.55
N LYS A 10 -0.69 9.81 4.38
CA LYS A 10 0.56 9.09 4.64
C LYS A 10 1.11 8.47 3.36
N PHE A 11 0.26 7.79 2.58
CA PHE A 11 0.64 7.19 1.30
C PHE A 11 1.16 8.25 0.31
N ILE A 12 0.43 9.36 0.17
CA ILE A 12 0.82 10.48 -0.70
C ILE A 12 2.17 11.07 -0.25
N SER A 13 2.38 11.22 1.07
CA SER A 13 3.64 11.70 1.63
C SER A 13 4.80 10.77 1.34
N ASP A 14 4.58 9.45 1.43
CA ASP A 14 5.60 8.44 1.13
C ASP A 14 5.97 8.43 -0.37
N LEU A 15 5.00 8.53 -1.27
CA LEU A 15 5.26 8.71 -2.71
C LEU A 15 6.14 9.93 -2.96
N LYS A 16 5.73 11.09 -2.43
CA LYS A 16 6.49 12.35 -2.56
C LYS A 16 7.90 12.21 -1.99
N PHE A 17 8.11 11.46 -0.93
CA PHE A 17 9.44 11.19 -0.40
C PHE A 17 10.31 10.44 -1.41
N TYR A 18 9.82 9.34 -1.99
CA TYR A 18 10.60 8.55 -2.96
C TYR A 18 10.90 9.35 -4.23
N ILE A 19 9.92 10.11 -4.74
CA ILE A 19 10.10 10.99 -5.90
C ILE A 19 11.16 12.06 -5.61
N ASN A 20 11.02 12.78 -4.49
CA ASN A 20 11.83 13.97 -4.24
C ASN A 20 13.21 13.68 -3.64
N LYS A 21 13.29 12.71 -2.72
CA LYS A 21 14.51 12.40 -1.95
C LYS A 21 15.30 11.25 -2.56
N ARG A 22 14.63 10.21 -3.06
CA ARG A 22 15.30 9.05 -3.71
C ARG A 22 15.41 9.19 -5.23
N LYS A 23 14.68 10.14 -5.84
CA LYS A 23 14.63 10.36 -7.29
C LYS A 23 14.06 9.16 -8.06
N TYR A 24 13.17 8.41 -7.43
CA TYR A 24 12.43 7.33 -8.08
C TYR A 24 11.23 7.93 -8.81
N LYS A 25 11.42 8.22 -10.11
CA LYS A 25 10.47 8.97 -10.92
C LYS A 25 9.35 8.09 -11.50
N HIS A 26 9.51 6.78 -11.48
CA HIS A 26 8.55 5.82 -12.05
C HIS A 26 7.72 5.13 -10.96
N ILE A 27 7.77 5.62 -9.71
CA ILE A 27 7.00 5.03 -8.62
C ILE A 27 5.49 5.10 -8.87
N ASP A 28 5.00 6.16 -9.53
CA ASP A 28 3.58 6.28 -9.88
C ASP A 28 3.19 5.16 -10.85
N ASP A 29 3.95 4.96 -11.95
CA ASP A 29 3.73 3.86 -12.90
C ASP A 29 3.81 2.48 -12.23
N ASP A 30 4.78 2.28 -11.33
CA ASP A 30 4.98 1.01 -10.61
C ASP A 30 3.83 0.71 -9.64
N VAL A 31 3.25 1.74 -9.03
CA VAL A 31 2.11 1.65 -8.10
C VAL A 31 0.79 1.47 -8.86
N ASP A 32 0.62 2.15 -10.00
CA ASP A 32 -0.59 2.08 -10.81
C ASP A 32 -0.91 0.66 -11.28
N ILE A 33 0.11 -0.16 -11.57
CA ILE A 33 -0.07 -1.59 -11.89
C ILE A 33 -0.81 -2.34 -10.78
N VAL A 34 -0.59 -1.97 -9.52
CA VAL A 34 -1.29 -2.55 -8.36
C VAL A 34 -2.68 -1.92 -8.23
N VAL A 35 -2.78 -0.59 -8.35
CA VAL A 35 -4.07 0.13 -8.24
C VAL A 35 -5.09 -0.38 -9.26
N GLU A 36 -4.70 -0.53 -10.52
CA GLU A 36 -5.60 -1.04 -11.57
C GLU A 36 -6.14 -2.46 -11.26
N GLN A 37 -5.37 -3.28 -10.55
CA GLN A 37 -5.82 -4.62 -10.15
C GLN A 37 -6.81 -4.53 -8.99
N LEU A 38 -6.53 -3.67 -8.01
CA LEU A 38 -7.40 -3.41 -6.87
C LEU A 38 -8.75 -2.83 -7.33
N GLU A 39 -8.74 -1.85 -8.24
CA GLU A 39 -9.94 -1.29 -8.84
C GLU A 39 -10.79 -2.36 -9.54
N LYS A 40 -10.18 -3.38 -10.14
CA LYS A 40 -10.90 -4.51 -10.77
C LYS A 40 -11.40 -5.57 -9.76
N GLY A 41 -11.15 -5.37 -8.47
CA GLY A 41 -11.50 -6.27 -7.38
C GLY A 41 -10.52 -7.43 -7.18
N VAL A 42 -9.31 -7.34 -7.74
CA VAL A 42 -8.25 -8.32 -7.51
C VAL A 42 -7.45 -7.86 -6.29
N LEU A 43 -7.78 -8.41 -5.12
CA LEU A 43 -7.08 -8.14 -3.85
C LEU A 43 -5.71 -8.82 -3.83
N VAL A 44 -4.71 -8.17 -4.43
CA VAL A 44 -3.35 -8.72 -4.60
C VAL A 44 -2.47 -8.59 -3.36
N GLY A 45 -1.71 -9.65 -3.08
CA GLY A 45 -0.66 -9.63 -2.06
C GLY A 45 -0.92 -10.60 -0.92
N ASP A 46 -0.09 -10.47 0.12
CA ASP A 46 -0.13 -11.34 1.29
C ASP A 46 -1.02 -10.67 2.37
N THR A 47 -2.00 -11.38 2.93
CA THR A 47 -2.84 -10.87 4.04
C THR A 47 -1.99 -10.61 5.30
N ILE A 48 -2.28 -9.51 6.00
CA ILE A 48 -1.66 -9.12 7.27
C ILE A 48 -2.53 -9.64 8.43
N ASN A 49 -2.38 -10.93 8.75
CA ASN A 49 -3.25 -11.63 9.69
C ASN A 49 -3.02 -11.28 11.17
N ASP A 50 -1.97 -10.54 11.49
CA ASP A 50 -1.60 -10.25 12.87
C ASP A 50 -2.26 -8.98 13.41
N ILE A 51 -3.11 -8.31 12.64
CA ILE A 51 -3.93 -7.16 13.05
C ILE A 51 -5.37 -7.64 13.23
N LYS A 52 -6.01 -7.28 14.36
CA LYS A 52 -7.42 -7.58 14.60
C LYS A 52 -8.27 -6.53 13.90
N LEU A 53 -9.02 -6.95 12.88
CA LEU A 53 -9.96 -6.11 12.15
C LEU A 53 -11.39 -6.64 12.32
N PRO A 54 -12.41 -5.77 12.23
CA PRO A 54 -13.81 -6.17 12.12
C PRO A 54 -14.08 -7.16 10.99
N ASN A 55 -15.21 -7.88 11.09
CA ASN A 55 -15.62 -8.84 10.07
C ASN A 55 -15.92 -8.12 8.75
N GLY A 56 -15.37 -8.63 7.64
CA GLY A 56 -15.53 -8.03 6.32
C GLY A 56 -14.50 -6.94 6.00
N GLU A 57 -13.48 -6.82 6.83
CA GLU A 57 -12.39 -5.87 6.67
C GLU A 57 -11.05 -6.60 6.78
N ASP A 58 -10.10 -6.24 5.91
CA ASP A 58 -8.83 -6.94 5.80
C ASP A 58 -7.69 -5.97 5.47
N ALA A 59 -6.47 -6.32 5.86
CA ALA A 59 -5.26 -5.61 5.47
C ALA A 59 -4.34 -6.53 4.67
N PHE A 60 -3.70 -5.97 3.64
CA PHE A 60 -2.86 -6.72 2.70
C PHE A 60 -1.54 -6.00 2.45
N LYS A 61 -0.56 -6.78 2.01
CA LYS A 61 0.75 -6.32 1.56
C LYS A 61 1.02 -6.75 0.14
N ALA A 62 0.78 -5.85 -0.81
CA ALA A 62 1.10 -6.05 -2.21
C ALA A 62 2.60 -5.80 -2.49
N ARG A 63 3.11 -6.47 -3.52
CA ARG A 63 4.49 -6.29 -4.01
C ARG A 63 4.45 -5.56 -5.33
N ALA A 64 5.15 -4.44 -5.43
CA ALA A 64 5.37 -3.74 -6.69
C ALA A 64 6.85 -3.77 -7.05
N LYS A 65 7.14 -3.75 -8.35
CA LYS A 65 8.52 -3.56 -8.82
C LYS A 65 8.94 -2.13 -8.47
N ASN A 66 10.24 -1.90 -8.30
CA ASN A 66 10.79 -0.56 -8.31
C ASN A 66 11.63 -0.45 -9.58
N THR A 67 11.08 0.14 -10.63
CA THR A 67 11.68 0.20 -11.96
C THR A 67 12.88 1.14 -12.02
N ASP A 68 12.94 2.14 -11.14
CA ASP A 68 14.14 2.98 -10.95
C ASP A 68 15.32 2.21 -10.36
N THR A 69 15.08 0.99 -9.86
CA THR A 69 16.12 0.10 -9.35
C THR A 69 16.27 -1.12 -10.26
N ARG A 70 17.50 -1.58 -10.49
CA ARG A 70 17.77 -2.81 -11.27
C ARG A 70 17.48 -4.10 -10.48
N VAL A 71 16.48 -4.06 -9.60
CA VAL A 71 16.10 -5.20 -8.76
C VAL A 71 14.74 -5.76 -9.18
N GLY A 72 14.54 -7.06 -8.95
CA GLY A 72 13.23 -7.68 -9.17
C GLY A 72 12.19 -7.25 -8.12
N GLN A 73 10.92 -7.55 -8.40
CA GLN A 73 9.75 -7.24 -7.55
C GLN A 73 9.91 -7.68 -6.09
N SER A 74 10.59 -8.80 -5.82
CA SER A 74 10.87 -9.29 -4.47
C SER A 74 11.64 -8.29 -3.60
N ASN A 75 12.41 -7.40 -4.24
CA ASN A 75 13.21 -6.35 -3.60
C ASN A 75 12.69 -4.94 -3.92
N GLY A 76 11.56 -4.80 -4.60
CA GLY A 76 10.94 -3.52 -4.95
C GLY A 76 10.12 -2.91 -3.81
N TYR A 77 9.03 -2.24 -4.16
CA TYR A 77 8.12 -1.62 -3.21
C TYR A 77 7.17 -2.62 -2.56
N ARG A 78 6.67 -2.22 -1.40
CA ARG A 78 5.57 -2.85 -0.70
C ARG A 78 4.50 -1.80 -0.44
N ILE A 79 3.30 -2.11 -0.88
CA ILE A 79 2.11 -1.30 -0.69
C ILE A 79 1.28 -2.01 0.35
N ILE A 80 1.00 -1.31 1.44
CA ILE A 80 0.07 -1.78 2.46
C ILE A 80 -1.27 -1.09 2.19
N TYR A 81 -2.33 -1.88 2.07
CA TYR A 81 -3.67 -1.37 1.87
C TYR A 81 -4.66 -2.09 2.78
N TYR A 82 -5.76 -1.40 3.07
CA TYR A 82 -6.85 -1.85 3.91
C TYR A 82 -8.14 -1.84 3.10
N VAL A 83 -8.97 -2.87 3.21
CA VAL A 83 -10.20 -3.03 2.43
C VAL A 83 -11.40 -3.14 3.35
N ILE A 84 -12.47 -2.41 2.99
CA ILE A 84 -13.80 -2.57 3.57
C ILE A 84 -14.67 -3.24 2.50
N GLN A 85 -14.86 -4.56 2.62
CA GLN A 85 -15.45 -5.35 1.52
C GLN A 85 -16.90 -4.96 1.22
N ASN A 86 -17.68 -4.66 2.26
CA ASN A 86 -19.08 -4.28 2.12
C ASN A 86 -19.27 -2.95 1.38
N GLU A 87 -18.34 -2.01 1.58
CA GLU A 87 -18.35 -0.69 0.93
C GLU A 87 -17.67 -0.71 -0.44
N LYS A 88 -16.91 -1.77 -0.75
CA LYS A 88 -16.03 -1.86 -1.92
C LYS A 88 -15.02 -0.72 -1.97
N THR A 89 -14.48 -0.38 -0.81
CA THR A 89 -13.49 0.69 -0.65
C THR A 89 -12.15 0.09 -0.25
N ILE A 90 -11.07 0.55 -0.88
CA ILE A 90 -9.69 0.18 -0.55
C ILE A 90 -8.92 1.46 -0.23
N PHE A 91 -8.31 1.49 0.94
CA PHE A 91 -7.43 2.58 1.36
C PHE A 91 -5.98 2.17 1.19
N LEU A 92 -5.22 2.90 0.37
CA LEU A 92 -3.76 2.72 0.28
C LEU A 92 -3.14 3.41 1.50
N LEU A 93 -2.66 2.63 2.47
CA LEU A 93 -2.21 3.15 3.77
C LEU A 93 -0.80 3.75 3.69
N THR A 94 0.13 3.01 3.10
CA THR A 94 1.54 3.42 2.97
C THR A 94 2.24 2.62 1.89
N VAL A 95 3.30 3.20 1.31
CA VAL A 95 4.22 2.53 0.40
C VAL A 95 5.64 2.67 0.93
N TYR A 96 6.42 1.60 0.88
CA TYR A 96 7.84 1.66 1.21
C TYR A 96 8.68 0.81 0.27
N TYR A 97 9.93 1.21 0.07
CA TYR A 97 10.92 0.42 -0.65
C TYR A 97 11.56 -0.58 0.31
N LYS A 98 11.57 -1.88 -0.03
CA LYS A 98 12.05 -2.94 0.88
C LYS A 98 13.49 -2.75 1.36
N LYS A 99 14.36 -2.11 0.59
CA LYS A 99 15.75 -1.84 0.98
C LYS A 99 15.96 -0.49 1.69
N ASP A 100 14.88 0.24 1.96
CA ASP A 100 14.92 1.47 2.75
C ASP A 100 14.44 1.17 4.17
N ASP A 101 15.29 0.49 4.95
CA ASP A 101 14.94 -0.09 6.26
C ASP A 101 14.33 0.94 7.23
N ASN A 102 14.77 2.20 7.15
CA ASN A 102 14.30 3.30 8.00
C ASN A 102 12.86 3.74 7.71
N ARG A 103 12.23 3.23 6.65
CA ARG A 103 10.89 3.62 6.18
C ARG A 103 9.91 2.46 6.20
N ILE A 104 10.32 1.28 6.64
CA ILE A 104 9.43 0.14 6.82
C ILE A 104 8.50 0.46 8.00
N PRO A 105 7.18 0.54 7.79
CA PRO A 105 6.25 0.86 8.86
C PRO A 105 6.23 -0.28 9.88
N SER A 106 6.22 0.08 11.15
CA SER A 106 5.91 -0.83 12.23
C SER A 106 4.44 -1.25 12.16
N LYS A 107 4.13 -2.35 12.84
CA LYS A 107 2.75 -2.81 12.99
C LYS A 107 1.86 -1.78 13.67
N ASN A 108 2.38 -1.08 14.68
CA ASN A 108 1.61 -0.07 15.41
C ASN A 108 1.26 1.12 14.50
N GLU A 109 2.19 1.58 13.66
CA GLU A 109 1.90 2.62 12.68
C GLU A 109 0.77 2.20 11.71
N ILE A 110 0.74 0.95 11.26
CA ILE A 110 -0.35 0.45 10.40
C ILE A 110 -1.68 0.48 11.15
N ILE A 111 -1.70 0.04 12.41
CA ILE A 111 -2.90 0.04 13.26
C ILE A 111 -3.39 1.46 13.53
N GLU A 112 -2.49 2.40 13.80
CA GLU A 112 -2.81 3.81 14.02
C GLU A 112 -3.49 4.41 12.80
N ILE A 113 -2.94 4.20 11.59
CA ILE A 113 -3.56 4.69 10.35
C ILE A 113 -4.94 4.06 10.14
N ILE A 114 -5.10 2.76 10.41
CA ILE A 114 -6.40 2.09 10.27
C ILE A 114 -7.43 2.65 11.28
N ASN A 115 -7.01 2.96 12.50
CA ASN A 115 -7.90 3.50 13.52
C ASN A 115 -8.47 4.88 13.20
N GLU A 116 -7.82 5.65 12.31
CA GLU A 116 -8.34 6.92 11.81
C GLU A 116 -9.69 6.76 11.07
N PHE A 117 -10.00 5.56 10.55
CA PHE A 117 -11.26 5.28 9.86
C PHE A 117 -12.42 4.89 10.80
N TYR A 118 -12.16 4.60 12.07
CA TYR A 118 -13.20 4.30 13.06
C TYR A 118 -13.41 5.41 14.10
N SER A 119 -12.64 6.49 14.02
CA SER A 119 -12.62 7.58 15.00
C SER A 119 -13.64 8.69 14.71
#